data_AF-A0A117R868-F1
#
_entry.id   AF-A0A117R868-F1
#
_cell.length_a   1.000
_cell.length_b   1.000
_cell.length_c   1.000
_cell.angle_alpha   90.00
_cell.angle_beta   90.00
_cell.angle_gamma   90.00
#
_symmetry.space_group_name_H-M   'P 1'
#
loop_
_entity.id
_entity.type
_entity.pdbx_description
1 polymer ?
#
loop_
_entity_poly.entity_id
_entity_poly.type
_entity_poly.pdbx_seq_one_letter_code
_entity_poly.pdbx_strand_id
1 'polypeptide(L)'
;MLRDPGAEDRLAAFAAWSEAHVGAETWTVLEVEFLTGVRHDEELRREITARVTAIREALALLIEALAQELGTTPAMPPEQAAMTLLSLGIGLGLQRVADPSVPTAVLTDTLRLVLRLDR
;
A
#
# COMPACT_ATOMS: atom_id res chain seq x y z
N MET A 1 23.79 -16.61 -9.10
CA MET A 1 23.59 -15.15 -9.17
C MET A 1 22.10 -14.94 -9.42
N LEU A 2 21.31 -14.61 -8.39
CA LEU A 2 19.92 -14.22 -8.63
C LEU A 2 19.96 -12.91 -9.45
N ARG A 3 19.31 -12.92 -10.61
CA ARG A 3 19.10 -11.70 -11.39
C ARG A 3 18.26 -10.76 -10.55
N ASP A 4 18.69 -9.51 -10.41
CA ASP A 4 17.86 -8.49 -9.78
C ASP A 4 16.56 -8.38 -10.61
N PRO A 5 15.38 -8.71 -10.05
CA PRO A 5 14.13 -8.60 -10.80
C PRO A 5 13.94 -7.13 -11.20
N GLY A 6 13.69 -6.89 -12.49
CA GLY A 6 13.46 -5.53 -12.97
C GLY A 6 12.17 -4.96 -12.39
N ALA A 7 11.99 -3.64 -12.47
CA ALA A 7 10.80 -2.96 -11.96
C ALA A 7 9.45 -3.62 -12.35
N GLU A 8 9.29 -4.15 -13.57
CA GLU A 8 8.07 -4.88 -13.98
C GLU A 8 7.86 -6.18 -13.21
N ASP A 9 8.92 -6.95 -12.95
CA ASP A 9 8.85 -8.18 -12.14
C ASP A 9 8.45 -7.85 -10.69
N ARG A 10 8.93 -6.71 -10.16
CA ARG A 10 8.57 -6.22 -8.82
C ARG A 10 7.12 -5.73 -8.76
N LEU A 11 6.62 -5.06 -9.80
CA LEU A 11 5.21 -4.67 -9.90
C LEU A 11 4.30 -5.91 -9.97
N ALA A 12 4.68 -6.92 -10.73
CA ALA A 12 3.96 -8.19 -10.79
C ALA A 12 3.98 -8.92 -9.43
N ALA A 13 5.13 -8.92 -8.75
CA ALA A 13 5.25 -9.48 -7.40
C ALA A 13 4.38 -8.72 -6.38
N PHE A 14 4.33 -7.39 -6.46
CA PHE A 14 3.48 -6.56 -5.61
C PHE A 14 1.99 -6.85 -5.86
N ALA A 15 1.58 -7.06 -7.12
CA ALA A 15 0.22 -7.45 -7.45
C ALA A 15 -0.15 -8.82 -6.86
N ALA A 16 0.72 -9.81 -7.04
CA ALA A 16 0.51 -11.16 -6.50
C ALA A 16 0.49 -11.17 -4.96
N TRP A 17 1.38 -10.40 -4.32
CA TRP A 17 1.36 -10.21 -2.88
C TRP A 17 0.06 -9.56 -2.41
N SER A 18 -0.40 -8.51 -3.12
CA SER A 18 -1.62 -7.78 -2.76
C SER A 18 -2.85 -8.70 -2.82
N GLU A 19 -2.99 -9.51 -3.87
CA GLU A 19 -4.11 -10.44 -4.00
C GLU A 19 -4.10 -11.53 -2.91
N ALA A 20 -2.90 -12.00 -2.54
CA ALA A 20 -2.74 -13.03 -1.53
C ALA A 20 -2.93 -12.52 -0.08
N HIS A 21 -2.70 -11.23 0.20
CA HIS A 21 -2.63 -10.72 1.58
C HIS A 21 -3.67 -9.64 1.92
N VAL A 22 -4.07 -8.80 0.97
CA VAL A 22 -5.06 -7.74 1.23
C VAL A 22 -6.41 -8.37 1.51
N GLY A 23 -6.92 -8.20 2.74
CA GLY A 23 -8.22 -8.73 3.18
C GLY A 23 -8.28 -10.26 3.36
N ALA A 24 -7.19 -10.99 3.12
CA ALA A 24 -7.13 -12.45 3.32
C ALA A 24 -6.89 -12.82 4.79
N GLU A 25 -6.23 -11.96 5.56
CA GLU A 25 -6.05 -12.14 6.99
C GLU A 25 -7.15 -11.42 7.78
N THR A 26 -7.70 -12.10 8.78
CA THR A 26 -8.47 -11.54 9.91
C THR A 26 -7.81 -10.32 10.57
N TRP A 27 -6.53 -10.08 10.26
CA TRP A 27 -5.73 -8.94 10.69
C TRP A 27 -6.34 -7.59 10.33
N THR A 28 -6.89 -7.38 9.13
CA THR A 28 -7.45 -6.06 8.76
C THR A 28 -8.66 -5.69 9.62
N VAL A 29 -9.50 -6.68 9.98
CA VAL A 29 -10.64 -6.45 10.89
C VAL A 29 -10.14 -6.04 12.26
N LEU A 30 -9.21 -6.82 12.82
CA LEU A 30 -8.62 -6.55 14.13
C LEU A 30 -7.90 -5.21 14.16
N GLU A 31 -7.21 -4.84 13.08
CA GLU A 31 -6.54 -3.56 12.93
C GLU A 31 -7.54 -2.40 12.97
N VAL A 32 -8.66 -2.49 12.24
CA VAL A 32 -9.72 -1.47 12.26
C VAL A 32 -10.41 -1.40 13.62
N GLU A 33 -10.76 -2.53 14.21
CA GLU A 33 -11.36 -2.59 15.56
C GLU A 33 -10.41 -2.00 16.61
N PHE A 34 -9.12 -2.33 16.54
CA PHE A 34 -8.11 -1.79 17.44
C PHE A 34 -7.95 -0.28 17.27
N LEU A 35 -7.78 0.21 16.03
CA LEU A 35 -7.64 1.63 15.71
C LEU A 35 -8.85 2.45 16.20
N THR A 36 -10.05 1.93 16.02
CA THR A 36 -11.27 2.60 16.47
C THR A 36 -11.49 2.50 17.98
N GLY A 37 -11.12 1.36 18.58
CA GLY A 37 -11.24 1.10 20.01
C GLY A 37 -10.30 1.93 20.87
N VAL A 38 -9.06 2.12 20.44
CA VAL A 38 -8.02 2.84 21.19
C VAL A 38 -7.98 4.35 20.91
N ARG A 39 -8.95 4.89 20.15
CA ARG A 39 -8.97 6.30 19.71
C ARG A 39 -8.95 7.34 20.84
N HIS A 40 -9.36 6.95 22.04
CA HIS A 40 -9.38 7.80 23.24
C HIS A 40 -8.11 7.66 24.10
N ASP A 41 -7.23 6.71 23.78
CA ASP A 41 -5.94 6.51 24.44
C ASP A 41 -4.84 7.25 23.69
N GLU A 42 -4.38 8.36 24.27
CA GLU A 42 -3.40 9.24 23.65
C GLU A 42 -2.00 8.61 23.53
N GLU A 43 -1.65 7.65 24.37
CA GLU A 43 -0.38 6.93 24.25
C GLU A 43 -0.42 5.94 23.08
N LEU A 44 -1.46 5.12 23.03
CA LEU A 44 -1.64 4.17 21.94
C LEU A 44 -1.81 4.87 20.58
N ARG A 45 -2.53 6.00 20.55
CA ARG A 45 -2.68 6.81 19.34
C ARG A 45 -1.33 7.32 18.82
N ARG A 46 -0.41 7.73 19.71
CA ARG A 46 0.93 8.17 19.33
C ARG A 46 1.75 7.02 18.74
N GLU A 47 1.74 5.85 19.37
CA GLU A 47 2.45 4.66 18.88
C GLU A 47 1.96 4.21 17.51
N ILE A 48 0.65 4.18 17.32
CA ILE A 48 0.02 3.86 16.02
C ILE A 48 0.43 4.89 14.96
N THR A 49 0.35 6.18 15.30
CA THR A 49 0.72 7.26 14.38
C THR A 49 2.17 7.12 13.94
N ALA A 50 3.08 6.79 14.86
CA ALA A 50 4.49 6.56 14.56
C ALA A 50 4.67 5.39 13.59
N ARG A 51 4.01 4.25 13.83
CA ARG A 51 4.09 3.06 12.96
C ARG A 51 3.54 3.32 11.55
N VAL A 52 2.35 3.91 11.46
CA VAL A 52 1.73 4.27 10.17
C VAL A 52 2.58 5.30 9.42
N THR A 53 3.25 6.21 10.13
CA THR A 53 4.18 7.17 9.52
C THR A 53 5.41 6.47 8.96
N ALA A 54 6.04 5.59 9.72
CA ALA A 54 7.19 4.82 9.24
C ALA A 54 6.86 3.98 8.00
N ILE A 55 5.67 3.36 7.96
CA ILE A 55 5.18 2.63 6.78
C ILE A 55 5.05 3.57 5.58
N ARG A 56 4.40 4.72 5.74
CA ARG A 56 4.24 5.70 4.64
C ARG A 56 5.58 6.23 4.13
N GLU A 57 6.52 6.52 5.02
CA GLU A 57 7.88 6.95 4.65
C GLU A 57 8.61 5.87 3.83
N ALA A 58 8.54 4.62 4.27
CA ALA A 58 9.11 3.49 3.53
C ALA A 58 8.46 3.33 2.14
N LEU A 59 7.12 3.43 2.05
CA LEU A 59 6.42 3.41 0.76
C LEU A 59 6.86 4.56 -0.15
N ALA A 60 7.01 5.77 0.38
CA ALA A 60 7.42 6.94 -0.40
C ALA A 60 8.81 6.73 -1.02
N LEU A 61 9.77 6.22 -0.23
CA LEU A 61 11.11 5.89 -0.71
C LEU A 61 11.08 4.81 -1.82
N LEU A 62 10.23 3.79 -1.67
CA LEU A 62 10.08 2.74 -2.68
C LEU A 62 9.49 3.29 -3.99
N ILE A 63 8.48 4.16 -3.90
CA ILE A 63 7.87 4.80 -5.08
C ILE A 63 8.89 5.67 -5.80
N GLU A 64 9.68 6.45 -5.05
CA GLU A 64 10.74 7.29 -5.62
C GLU A 64 11.81 6.43 -6.31
N ALA A 65 12.29 5.38 -5.66
CA ALA A 65 13.28 4.47 -6.23
C ALA A 65 12.77 3.79 -7.51
N LEU A 66 11.52 3.32 -7.51
CA LEU A 66 10.89 2.73 -8.69
C LEU A 66 10.75 3.72 -9.84
N ALA A 67 10.34 4.97 -9.55
CA ALA A 67 10.23 6.00 -10.57
C ALA A 67 11.61 6.35 -11.17
N GLN A 68 12.66 6.43 -10.35
CA GLN A 68 14.03 6.64 -10.81
C GLN A 68 14.52 5.49 -11.70
N GLU A 69 14.27 4.23 -11.30
CA GLU A 69 14.65 3.04 -12.07
C GLU A 69 13.92 2.99 -13.43
N LEU A 70 12.64 3.36 -13.45
CA LEU A 70 11.80 3.37 -14.65
C LEU A 70 11.99 4.62 -15.52
N GLY A 71 12.75 5.62 -15.05
CA GLY A 71 12.91 6.89 -15.74
C GLY A 71 11.61 7.71 -15.83
N THR A 72 10.68 7.51 -14.90
CA THR A 72 9.40 8.24 -14.85
C THR A 72 9.40 9.31 -13.78
N THR A 73 8.41 10.21 -13.85
CA THR A 73 8.13 11.17 -12.77
C THR A 73 6.75 10.84 -12.22
N PRO A 74 6.61 10.58 -10.90
CA PRO A 74 5.32 10.28 -10.30
C PRO A 74 4.27 11.34 -10.58
N ALA A 75 3.00 10.94 -10.62
CA ALA A 75 1.86 11.83 -10.87
C ALA A 75 1.63 12.84 -9.73
N MET A 76 2.17 12.56 -8.55
CA MET A 76 2.11 13.37 -7.33
C MET A 76 3.37 13.13 -6.48
N PRO A 77 3.67 13.96 -5.47
CA PRO A 77 4.80 13.73 -4.57
C PRO A 77 4.78 12.30 -3.97
N PRO A 78 5.95 11.64 -3.81
CA PRO A 78 6.02 10.27 -3.30
C PRO A 78 5.30 10.06 -1.96
N GLU A 79 5.32 11.05 -1.07
CA GLU A 79 4.63 11.01 0.22
C GLU A 79 3.11 10.98 0.07
N GLN A 80 2.59 11.73 -0.91
CA GLN A 80 1.16 11.71 -1.24
C GLN A 80 0.78 10.39 -1.89
N ALA A 81 1.60 9.88 -2.81
CA ALA A 81 1.39 8.59 -3.43
C ALA A 81 1.38 7.44 -2.42
N ALA A 82 2.31 7.44 -1.47
CA ALA A 82 2.36 6.48 -0.38
C ALA A 82 1.11 6.53 0.50
N MET A 83 0.65 7.75 0.84
CA MET A 83 -0.61 7.94 1.57
C MET A 83 -1.81 7.41 0.77
N THR A 84 -1.87 7.66 -0.53
CA THR A 84 -2.93 7.15 -1.42
C THR A 84 -2.96 5.63 -1.45
N LEU A 85 -1.81 4.98 -1.67
CA LEU A 85 -1.73 3.52 -1.76
C LEU A 85 -2.04 2.85 -0.42
N LEU A 86 -1.53 3.37 0.69
CA LEU A 86 -1.84 2.83 2.01
C LEU A 86 -3.33 2.96 2.34
N SER A 87 -3.93 4.12 2.06
CA SER A 87 -5.36 4.34 2.29
C SER A 87 -6.22 3.41 1.43
N LEU A 88 -5.85 3.21 0.16
CA LEU A 88 -6.52 2.30 -0.75
C LEU A 88 -6.40 0.85 -0.26
N GLY A 89 -5.21 0.41 0.17
CA GLY A 89 -4.99 -0.94 0.71
C GLY A 89 -5.86 -1.23 1.94
N ILE A 90 -5.94 -0.28 2.88
CA ILE A 90 -6.81 -0.39 4.07
C ILE A 90 -8.29 -0.48 3.64
N GLY A 91 -8.72 0.40 2.74
CA GLY A 91 -10.10 0.42 2.25
C GLY A 91 -10.50 -0.84 1.47
N LEU A 92 -9.57 -1.42 0.70
CA LEU A 92 -9.77 -2.70 -0.01
C LEU A 92 -9.83 -3.87 0.97
N GLY A 93 -8.96 -3.88 1.99
CA GLY A 93 -9.01 -4.89 3.03
C GLY A 93 -10.35 -4.89 3.77
N LEU A 94 -10.88 -3.73 4.13
CA LEU A 94 -12.20 -3.61 4.76
C LEU A 94 -13.34 -4.08 3.83
N GLN A 95 -13.29 -3.73 2.54
CA GLN A 95 -14.28 -4.21 1.57
C GLN A 95 -14.23 -5.72 1.40
N ARG A 96 -13.04 -6.33 1.37
CA ARG A 96 -12.84 -7.78 1.22
C ARG A 96 -13.29 -8.61 2.42
N VAL A 97 -13.30 -8.01 3.61
CA VAL A 97 -13.94 -8.61 4.79
C VAL A 97 -15.43 -8.80 4.57
N ALA A 98 -16.10 -7.83 3.95
CA ALA A 98 -17.53 -7.90 3.66
C ALA A 98 -17.83 -8.74 2.41
N ASP A 99 -16.99 -8.62 1.38
CA ASP A 99 -17.09 -9.30 0.10
C ASP A 99 -15.70 -9.73 -0.43
N PRO A 100 -15.30 -11.00 -0.23
CA PRO A 100 -14.01 -11.51 -0.68
C PRO A 100 -13.80 -11.45 -2.20
N SER A 101 -14.83 -11.19 -3.01
CA SER A 101 -14.71 -11.07 -4.47
C SER A 101 -14.20 -9.70 -4.94
N VAL A 102 -14.12 -8.71 -4.04
CA VAL A 102 -13.61 -7.37 -4.36
C VAL A 102 -12.18 -7.45 -4.90
N PRO A 103 -11.90 -6.93 -6.10
CA PRO A 103 -10.61 -7.10 -6.76
C PRO A 103 -9.50 -6.27 -6.09
N THR A 104 -8.34 -6.88 -5.85
CA THR A 104 -7.17 -6.15 -5.31
C THR A 104 -6.32 -5.48 -6.39
N ALA A 105 -6.52 -5.86 -7.66
CA ALA A 105 -5.80 -5.32 -8.82
C ALA A 105 -5.82 -3.78 -8.89
N VAL A 106 -6.88 -3.16 -8.37
CA VAL A 106 -7.02 -1.69 -8.27
C VAL A 106 -5.83 -1.03 -7.56
N LEU A 107 -5.21 -1.71 -6.59
CA LEU A 107 -4.02 -1.20 -5.90
C LEU A 107 -2.80 -1.12 -6.85
N THR A 108 -2.59 -2.16 -7.65
CA THR A 108 -1.51 -2.18 -8.65
C THR A 108 -1.80 -1.23 -9.81
N ASP A 109 -3.05 -1.16 -10.27
CA ASP A 109 -3.45 -0.21 -11.32
C ASP A 109 -3.24 1.23 -10.86
N THR A 110 -3.57 1.53 -9.61
CA THR A 110 -3.29 2.84 -9.00
C THR A 110 -1.79 3.12 -8.95
N LEU A 111 -0.96 2.15 -8.59
CA LEU A 111 0.50 2.31 -8.60
C LEU A 111 1.02 2.58 -10.02
N ARG A 112 0.48 1.90 -11.04
CA ARG A 112 0.83 2.17 -12.45
C ARG A 112 0.46 3.59 -12.88
N LEU A 113 -0.73 4.06 -12.51
CA LEU A 113 -1.18 5.45 -12.76
C LEU A 113 -0.27 6.47 -12.05
N VAL A 114 0.10 6.20 -10.80
CA VAL A 114 1.03 7.02 -10.04
C VAL A 114 2.39 7.09 -10.73
N LEU A 115 2.90 5.96 -11.22
CA LEU A 115 4.19 5.88 -11.92
C LEU A 115 4.11 6.33 -13.39
N ARG A 116 2.91 6.63 -13.90
CA ARG A 116 2.63 7.01 -15.29
C ARG A 116 3.07 5.96 -16.32
N LEU A 117 2.84 4.69 -16.02
CA LEU A 117 3.20 3.54 -16.86
C LEU A 117 2.12 3.18 -17.90
N ASP A 118 1.01 3.90 -17.88
CA ASP A 118 -0.18 3.77 -18.71
C ASP A 118 -0.11 4.59 -20.02
N ARG A 119 1.06 5.16 -20.35
CA ARG A 119 1.32 5.86 -21.62
C ARG A 119 2.18 5.06 -22.58
#